data_AF-A0A5C7F359-F1
#
_entry.id   AF-A0A5C7F359-F1
#
_cell.length_a   1.000
_cell.length_b   1.000
_cell.length_c   1.000
_cell.angle_alpha   90.00
_cell.angle_beta   90.00
_cell.angle_gamma   90.00
#
_symmetry.space_group_name_H-M   'P 1'
#
loop_
_entity.id
_entity.type
_entity.pdbx_description
1 polymer ?
#
loop_
_entity_poly.entity_id
_entity_poly.type
_entity_poly.pdbx_seq_one_letter_code
_entity_poly.pdbx_strand_id
1 'polypeptide(L)'
;MKAFKISAAAGLFAVLAACGSNTEESSSAWDTIEEEGVLTVATSGTLYPTSFHEEETNDLTGFEVEVAKEAAERLDLEVEFSEMGFDGMLTSINNGQVDLAVNDIDVNPQREEDFLFTDPYKFSYGSMVVREDDLSGIETLDDLEGKRAGGAATTIYMQISEHYGAEGVTYENVTNDTYLRDVENGRTDTVLNDYYLQTLAVEALPEIDVTIHPDIFYHPNNQAMIMDQENTELRDNLNEALTEMHEDGTITELSEQFFGGQDVSEEPDVEFSDDETFTFE
;
A
#
# COMPACT_ATOMS: atom_id res chain seq x y z
N MET A 1 20.09 100.21 0.14
CA MET A 1 19.25 99.47 -0.83
C MET A 1 20.10 98.36 -1.45
N LYS A 2 19.56 97.13 -1.51
CA LYS A 2 20.05 95.94 -2.23
C LYS A 2 21.33 95.29 -1.67
N ALA A 3 21.50 93.98 -1.58
CA ALA A 3 20.62 92.81 -1.55
C ALA A 3 21.48 91.61 -1.08
N PHE A 4 20.82 90.68 -0.40
CA PHE A 4 21.24 89.37 0.11
C PHE A 4 21.85 88.44 -0.96
N LYS A 5 22.85 87.60 -0.62
CA LYS A 5 23.00 86.19 -1.10
C LYS A 5 23.88 85.37 -0.14
N ILE A 6 23.25 84.54 0.68
CA ILE A 6 23.85 83.43 1.42
C ILE A 6 23.83 82.21 0.49
N SER A 7 24.98 81.56 0.26
CA SER A 7 25.04 80.25 -0.39
C SER A 7 25.13 79.18 0.69
N ALA A 8 24.07 78.39 0.83
CA ALA A 8 24.05 77.15 1.62
C ALA A 8 24.29 75.97 0.67
N ALA A 9 25.37 75.24 0.87
CA ALA A 9 25.62 73.97 0.20
C ALA A 9 24.96 72.85 1.02
N ALA A 10 23.86 72.30 0.51
CA ALA A 10 23.22 71.12 1.09
C ALA A 10 23.87 69.86 0.49
N GLY A 11 24.61 69.12 1.30
CA GLY A 11 25.10 67.79 0.97
C GLY A 11 23.96 66.77 1.10
N LEU A 12 23.64 66.11 -0.01
CA LEU A 12 22.64 65.05 -0.08
C LEU A 12 23.29 63.73 0.37
N PHE A 13 23.04 63.30 1.61
CA PHE A 13 23.33 61.93 2.04
C PHE A 13 22.20 61.03 1.53
N ALA A 14 22.48 60.27 0.46
CA ALA A 14 21.59 59.20 0.01
C ALA A 14 21.79 57.99 0.93
N VAL A 15 20.80 57.71 1.78
CA VAL A 15 20.72 56.43 2.51
C VAL A 15 20.14 55.41 1.52
N LEU A 16 21.00 54.53 1.02
CA LEU A 16 20.58 53.32 0.30
C LEU A 16 19.94 52.38 1.32
N ALA A 17 18.62 52.41 1.42
CA ALA A 17 17.85 51.33 2.02
C ALA A 17 17.93 50.14 1.08
N ALA A 18 18.81 49.19 1.40
CA ALA A 18 18.79 47.87 0.81
C ALA A 18 17.54 47.16 1.34
N CYS A 19 16.46 47.19 0.55
CA CYS A 19 15.36 46.24 0.71
C CYS A 19 15.92 44.85 0.40
N GLY A 20 16.38 44.14 1.43
CA GLY A 20 16.45 42.69 1.38
C GLY A 20 15.02 42.19 1.26
N SER A 21 14.66 41.73 0.06
CA SER A 21 13.53 40.85 -0.13
C SER A 21 13.87 39.54 0.59
N ASN A 22 13.49 39.47 1.86
CA ASN A 22 13.34 38.19 2.54
C ASN A 22 12.11 37.56 1.88
N THR A 23 12.34 36.77 0.84
CA THR A 23 11.35 35.80 0.41
C THR A 23 11.24 34.83 1.59
N GLU A 24 10.19 34.95 2.38
CA GLU A 24 9.75 33.85 3.24
C GLU A 24 9.40 32.74 2.26
N GLU A 25 10.34 31.82 2.03
CA GLU A 25 9.98 30.51 1.46
C GLU A 25 8.96 29.92 2.44
N SER A 26 7.77 29.63 1.92
CA SER A 26 6.79 28.85 2.65
C SER A 26 7.45 27.53 2.97
N SER A 27 7.49 27.14 4.25
CA SER A 27 7.96 25.81 4.65
C SER A 27 7.16 24.75 3.88
N SER A 28 7.83 23.77 3.30
CA SER A 28 7.18 22.61 2.71
C SER A 28 6.56 21.75 3.81
N ALA A 29 5.70 20.79 3.43
CA ALA A 29 5.23 19.78 4.38
C ALA A 29 6.41 18.97 4.93
N TRP A 30 7.39 18.67 4.09
CA TRP A 30 8.64 18.01 4.49
C TRP A 30 9.41 18.80 5.54
N ASP A 31 9.61 20.11 5.36
CA ASP A 31 10.29 20.95 6.35
C ASP A 31 9.63 20.88 7.73
N THR A 32 8.29 20.77 7.75
CA THR A 32 7.52 20.67 9.00
C THR A 32 7.72 19.30 9.64
N ILE A 33 7.63 18.22 8.86
CA ILE A 33 7.86 16.84 9.33
C ILE A 33 9.29 16.69 9.87
N GLU A 34 10.29 17.21 9.15
CA GLU A 34 11.70 17.18 9.56
C GLU A 34 11.95 18.00 10.84
N GLU A 35 11.34 19.19 10.97
CA GLU A 35 11.45 20.00 12.20
C GLU A 35 10.78 19.35 13.41
N GLU A 36 9.61 18.72 13.21
CA GLU A 36 8.87 18.03 14.26
C GLU A 36 9.48 16.68 14.64
N GLY A 37 10.17 16.03 13.70
CA GLY A 37 10.79 14.71 13.86
C GLY A 37 9.78 13.57 13.93
N VAL A 38 8.57 13.78 13.43
CA VAL A 38 7.46 12.82 13.51
C VAL A 38 6.77 12.68 12.15
N LEU A 39 6.62 11.44 11.69
CA LEU A 39 5.84 11.06 10.52
C LEU A 39 4.51 10.44 10.97
N THR A 40 3.40 11.10 10.66
CA THR A 40 2.06 10.60 11.01
C THR A 40 1.52 9.70 9.90
N VAL A 41 1.30 8.43 10.21
CA VAL A 41 0.95 7.39 9.23
C VAL A 41 -0.42 6.81 9.50
N ALA A 42 -1.35 6.87 8.54
CA ALA A 42 -2.62 6.15 8.66
C ALA A 42 -2.51 4.69 8.24
N THR A 43 -3.15 3.80 8.99
CA THR A 43 -3.28 2.37 8.64
C THR A 43 -4.54 1.78 9.30
N SER A 44 -4.90 0.52 9.04
CA SER A 44 -6.14 -0.06 9.60
C SER A 44 -5.93 -0.91 10.85
N GLY A 45 -4.77 -1.57 10.99
CA GLY A 45 -4.54 -2.55 12.05
C GLY A 45 -5.38 -3.83 11.93
N THR A 46 -5.98 -4.08 10.75
CA THR A 46 -6.95 -5.17 10.52
C THR A 46 -6.62 -6.09 9.33
N LEU A 47 -5.49 -5.87 8.65
CA LEU A 47 -5.04 -6.59 7.46
C LEU A 47 -3.81 -7.46 7.77
N TYR A 48 -4.01 -8.66 8.29
CA TYR A 48 -2.91 -9.62 8.43
C TYR A 48 -2.42 -10.11 7.04
N PRO A 49 -1.10 -10.18 6.77
CA PRO A 49 0.03 -9.93 7.68
C PRO A 49 0.68 -8.54 7.54
N THR A 50 0.02 -7.58 6.88
CA THR A 50 0.64 -6.30 6.49
C THR A 50 0.42 -5.14 7.49
N SER A 51 -0.75 -5.10 8.14
CA SER A 51 -1.11 -4.13 9.17
C SER A 51 -2.08 -4.78 10.15
N PHE A 52 -1.58 -5.25 11.28
CA PHE A 52 -2.35 -5.97 12.28
C PHE A 52 -1.76 -5.80 13.68
N HIS A 53 -2.52 -6.20 14.70
CA HIS A 53 -2.02 -6.25 16.05
C HIS A 53 -1.51 -7.64 16.39
N GLU A 54 -0.27 -7.75 16.85
CA GLU A 54 0.29 -9.02 17.28
C GLU A 54 -0.40 -9.53 18.56
N GLU A 55 -0.73 -10.82 18.61
CA GLU A 55 -1.61 -11.36 19.66
C GLU A 55 -1.02 -11.25 21.08
N GLU A 56 0.31 -11.34 21.23
CA GLU A 56 0.94 -11.37 22.55
C GLU A 56 1.08 -9.99 23.19
N THR A 57 1.52 -9.00 22.42
CA THR A 57 1.79 -7.64 22.93
C THR A 57 0.65 -6.67 22.64
N ASN A 58 -0.20 -6.98 21.66
CA ASN A 58 -1.19 -6.07 21.09
C ASN A 58 -0.52 -4.81 20.50
N ASP A 59 0.72 -4.91 20.05
CA ASP A 59 1.40 -3.84 19.32
C ASP A 59 1.02 -3.91 17.84
N LEU A 60 0.87 -2.75 17.21
CA LEU A 60 0.67 -2.62 15.76
C LEU A 60 1.95 -2.99 15.02
N THR A 61 1.84 -3.98 14.13
CA THR A 61 2.92 -4.52 13.32
C THR A 61 2.38 -5.02 11.98
N GLY A 62 3.24 -5.68 11.21
CA GLY A 62 2.96 -6.19 9.87
C GLY A 62 3.92 -5.60 8.85
N PHE A 63 3.98 -6.24 7.69
CA PHE A 63 4.95 -5.89 6.65
C PHE A 63 4.99 -4.38 6.34
N GLU A 64 3.86 -3.78 5.96
CA GLU A 64 3.81 -2.35 5.64
C GLU A 64 4.06 -1.44 6.85
N VAL A 65 3.61 -1.85 8.02
CA VAL A 65 3.86 -1.11 9.27
C VAL A 65 5.35 -1.06 9.59
N GLU A 66 6.05 -2.19 9.48
CA GLU A 66 7.49 -2.26 9.73
C GLU A 66 8.30 -1.60 8.61
N VAL A 67 7.86 -1.67 7.34
CA VAL A 67 8.47 -0.91 6.24
C VAL A 67 8.37 0.60 6.49
N ALA A 68 7.21 1.10 6.91
CA ALA A 68 7.04 2.51 7.24
C ALA A 68 7.91 2.96 8.43
N LYS A 69 8.04 2.12 9.47
CA LYS A 69 8.91 2.39 10.62
C LYS A 69 10.39 2.46 10.22
N GLU A 70 10.87 1.48 9.46
CA GLU A 70 12.27 1.44 8.99
C GLU A 70 12.58 2.62 8.06
N ALA A 71 11.70 2.93 7.11
CA ALA A 71 11.89 4.07 6.21
C ALA A 71 11.96 5.40 6.98
N ALA A 72 11.10 5.58 7.99
CA ALA A 72 11.14 6.76 8.87
C ALA A 72 12.41 6.80 9.73
N GLU A 73 12.88 5.66 10.26
CA GLU A 73 14.11 5.59 11.05
C GLU A 73 15.33 6.06 10.23
N ARG A 74 15.41 5.69 8.94
CA ARG A 74 16.49 6.17 8.04
C ARG A 74 16.45 7.68 7.79
N LEU A 75 15.30 8.29 7.98
CA LEU A 75 15.09 9.73 7.87
C LEU A 75 15.20 10.45 9.22
N ASP A 76 15.66 9.77 10.27
CA ASP A 76 15.73 10.28 11.65
C ASP A 76 14.35 10.72 12.21
N LEU A 77 13.25 10.07 11.78
CA LEU A 77 11.87 10.37 12.19
C LEU A 77 11.29 9.26 13.11
N GLU A 78 10.46 9.66 14.08
CA GLU A 78 9.55 8.75 14.79
C GLU A 78 8.25 8.57 14.00
N VAL A 79 7.61 7.39 14.08
CA VAL A 79 6.30 7.16 13.44
C VAL A 79 5.17 7.21 14.45
N GLU A 80 4.16 8.04 14.19
CA GLU A 80 2.89 8.03 14.91
C GLU A 80 1.79 7.43 14.03
N PHE A 81 1.35 6.21 14.36
CA PHE A 81 0.26 5.55 13.62
C PHE A 81 -1.13 6.05 14.06
N SER A 82 -2.00 6.28 13.07
CA SER A 82 -3.40 6.63 13.25
C SER A 82 -4.29 5.58 12.60
N GLU A 83 -4.94 4.77 13.43
CA GLU A 83 -5.77 3.67 12.95
C GLU A 83 -7.17 4.12 12.50
N MET A 84 -7.50 3.87 11.23
CA MET A 84 -8.79 4.23 10.65
C MET A 84 -9.16 3.35 9.45
N GLY A 85 -10.41 3.44 8.98
CA GLY A 85 -10.83 2.80 7.73
C GLY A 85 -10.31 3.54 6.50
N PHE A 86 -10.20 2.83 5.38
CA PHE A 86 -9.63 3.34 4.11
C PHE A 86 -10.18 4.71 3.67
N ASP A 87 -11.51 4.89 3.65
CA ASP A 87 -12.14 6.17 3.29
C ASP A 87 -11.69 7.32 4.21
N GLY A 88 -11.47 7.00 5.48
CA GLY A 88 -10.94 7.92 6.48
C GLY A 88 -9.51 8.32 6.17
N MET A 89 -8.66 7.38 5.77
CA MET A 89 -7.25 7.63 5.44
C MET A 89 -7.11 8.66 4.32
N LEU A 90 -7.81 8.43 3.20
CA LEU A 90 -7.76 9.34 2.04
C LEU A 90 -8.28 10.74 2.40
N THR A 91 -9.31 10.81 3.25
CA THR A 91 -9.83 12.08 3.76
C THR A 91 -8.84 12.78 4.70
N SER A 92 -8.15 12.03 5.55
CA SER A 92 -7.18 12.57 6.50
C SER A 92 -5.92 13.09 5.80
N ILE A 93 -5.45 12.42 4.74
CA ILE A 93 -4.35 12.91 3.87
C ILE A 93 -4.72 14.27 3.29
N ASN A 94 -5.86 14.38 2.59
CA ASN A 94 -6.31 15.63 1.96
C ASN A 94 -6.50 16.80 2.94
N ASN A 95 -6.77 16.50 4.22
CA ASN A 95 -6.96 17.52 5.25
C ASN A 95 -5.67 17.81 6.04
N GLY A 96 -4.54 17.17 5.70
CA GLY A 96 -3.26 17.29 6.40
C GLY A 96 -3.32 16.79 7.85
N GLN A 97 -4.16 15.79 8.15
CA GLN A 97 -4.23 15.18 9.47
C GLN A 97 -3.22 14.04 9.66
N VAL A 98 -2.80 13.44 8.55
CA VAL A 98 -1.75 12.42 8.47
C VAL A 98 -0.90 12.77 7.25
N ASP A 99 0.38 12.41 7.29
CA ASP A 99 1.34 12.74 6.23
C ASP A 99 1.25 11.73 5.08
N LEU A 100 1.01 10.46 5.40
CA LEU A 100 0.82 9.37 4.45
C LEU A 100 -0.06 8.25 5.01
N ALA A 101 -0.42 7.28 4.18
CA ALA A 101 -1.06 6.04 4.59
C ALA A 101 -0.36 4.79 4.01
N VAL A 102 -0.39 3.71 4.79
CA VAL A 102 -0.01 2.34 4.39
C VAL A 102 -1.14 1.40 4.78
N ASN A 103 -1.76 0.74 3.81
CA ASN A 103 -2.87 -0.18 4.08
C ASN A 103 -3.20 -1.12 2.91
N ASP A 104 -2.18 -1.76 2.34
CA ASP A 104 -2.28 -2.64 1.16
C ASP A 104 -2.92 -1.91 -0.04
N ILE A 105 -2.48 -0.67 -0.29
CA ILE A 105 -3.13 0.24 -1.22
C ILE A 105 -2.53 0.06 -2.61
N ASP A 106 -3.31 -0.49 -3.53
CA ASP A 106 -2.88 -0.63 -4.92
C ASP A 106 -2.60 0.72 -5.57
N VAL A 107 -1.43 0.82 -6.22
CA VAL A 107 -1.14 1.90 -7.17
C VAL A 107 -2.03 1.71 -8.39
N ASN A 108 -2.82 2.73 -8.72
CA ASN A 108 -3.65 2.70 -9.91
C ASN A 108 -3.88 4.10 -10.49
N PRO A 109 -4.19 4.21 -11.80
CA PRO A 109 -4.31 5.49 -12.47
C PRO A 109 -5.37 6.43 -11.86
N GLN A 110 -6.45 5.89 -11.30
CA GLN A 110 -7.52 6.69 -10.71
C GLN A 110 -7.05 7.38 -9.43
N ARG A 111 -6.28 6.68 -8.58
CA ARG A 111 -5.73 7.27 -7.34
C ARG A 111 -4.57 8.22 -7.64
N GLU A 112 -3.76 7.93 -8.66
CA GLU A 112 -2.68 8.81 -9.12
C GLU A 112 -3.19 10.16 -9.66
N GLU A 113 -4.48 10.29 -9.99
CA GLU A 113 -5.08 11.60 -10.33
C GLU A 113 -5.17 12.54 -9.12
N ASP A 114 -5.33 12.01 -7.91
CA ASP A 114 -5.60 12.78 -6.69
C ASP A 114 -4.48 12.69 -5.64
N PHE A 115 -3.60 11.70 -5.71
CA PHE A 115 -2.58 11.40 -4.70
C PHE A 115 -1.22 11.08 -5.32
N LEU A 116 -0.17 11.22 -4.50
CA LEU A 116 1.17 10.72 -4.81
C LEU A 116 1.41 9.36 -4.17
N PHE A 117 2.18 8.53 -4.86
CA PHE A 117 2.69 7.26 -4.34
C PHE A 117 4.22 7.28 -4.28
N THR A 118 4.79 6.54 -3.32
CA THR A 118 6.19 6.12 -3.37
C THR A 118 6.43 5.11 -4.49
N ASP A 119 7.69 4.71 -4.68
CA ASP A 119 7.97 3.48 -5.41
C ASP A 119 7.30 2.28 -4.70
N PRO A 120 6.77 1.28 -5.44
CA PRO A 120 6.14 0.12 -4.82
C PRO A 120 7.15 -0.73 -4.07
N TYR A 121 6.72 -1.27 -2.93
CA TYR A 121 7.51 -2.16 -2.07
C TYR A 121 6.88 -3.54 -1.90
N LYS A 122 5.69 -3.75 -2.48
CA LYS A 122 5.03 -5.05 -2.57
C LYS A 122 4.48 -5.23 -3.97
N PHE A 123 4.74 -6.39 -4.55
CA PHE A 123 4.18 -6.83 -5.82
C PHE A 123 3.42 -8.12 -5.56
N SER A 124 2.19 -8.20 -6.07
CA SER A 124 1.35 -9.38 -5.91
C SER A 124 0.48 -9.61 -7.13
N TYR A 125 -0.34 -10.65 -7.05
CA TYR A 125 -1.25 -11.10 -8.07
C TYR A 125 -2.31 -12.00 -7.46
N GLY A 126 -3.43 -12.13 -8.15
CA GLY A 126 -4.47 -13.09 -7.82
C GLY A 126 -4.07 -14.52 -8.18
N SER A 127 -4.54 -15.46 -7.36
CA SER A 127 -4.48 -16.90 -7.61
C SER A 127 -5.76 -17.56 -7.08
N MET A 128 -5.82 -18.88 -7.10
CA MET A 128 -6.98 -19.59 -6.56
C MET A 128 -6.63 -20.89 -5.83
N VAL A 129 -7.35 -21.14 -4.74
CA VAL A 129 -7.34 -22.43 -4.05
C VAL A 129 -8.29 -23.37 -4.76
N VAL A 130 -7.80 -24.56 -5.11
CA VAL A 130 -8.57 -25.67 -5.71
C VAL A 130 -8.34 -26.95 -4.91
N ARG A 131 -9.13 -28.00 -5.20
CA ARG A 131 -8.88 -29.32 -4.61
C ARG A 131 -7.56 -29.88 -5.11
N GLU A 132 -6.81 -30.54 -4.23
CA GLU A 132 -5.48 -31.06 -4.57
C GLU A 132 -5.53 -32.23 -5.58
N ASP A 133 -6.59 -33.04 -5.54
CA ASP A 133 -6.67 -34.28 -6.32
C ASP A 133 -7.08 -34.07 -7.79
N ASP A 134 -7.93 -33.08 -8.06
CA ASP A 134 -8.50 -32.84 -9.40
C ASP A 134 -8.39 -31.39 -9.89
N LEU A 135 -7.72 -30.50 -9.14
CA LEU A 135 -7.65 -29.05 -9.41
C LEU A 135 -9.04 -28.42 -9.62
N SER A 136 -10.05 -29.02 -9.00
CA SER A 136 -11.46 -28.69 -9.19
C SER A 136 -11.96 -28.80 -10.64
N GLY A 137 -11.22 -29.48 -11.51
CA GLY A 137 -11.45 -29.53 -12.96
C GLY A 137 -11.42 -28.15 -13.60
N ILE A 138 -10.49 -27.30 -13.18
CA ILE A 138 -10.21 -25.97 -13.73
C ILE A 138 -8.81 -26.06 -14.35
N GLU A 139 -8.67 -25.69 -15.62
CA GLU A 139 -7.38 -25.60 -16.32
C GLU A 139 -7.09 -24.16 -16.76
N THR A 140 -8.13 -23.35 -17.00
CA THR A 140 -8.03 -21.92 -17.32
C THR A 140 -9.07 -21.10 -16.57
N LEU A 141 -8.96 -19.76 -16.61
CA LEU A 141 -9.98 -18.87 -16.05
C LEU A 141 -11.37 -19.06 -16.69
N ASP A 142 -11.44 -19.42 -17.98
CA ASP A 142 -12.72 -19.71 -18.65
C ASP A 142 -13.45 -20.93 -18.05
N ASP A 143 -12.72 -21.87 -17.42
CA ASP A 143 -13.31 -23.02 -16.73
C ASP A 143 -14.02 -22.65 -15.42
N LEU A 144 -13.97 -21.37 -15.01
CA LEU A 144 -14.79 -20.83 -13.92
C LEU A 144 -16.29 -20.79 -14.28
N GLU A 145 -16.66 -20.86 -15.56
CA GLU A 145 -18.06 -20.82 -15.99
C GLU A 145 -18.88 -21.93 -15.29
N GLY A 146 -19.83 -21.52 -14.45
CA GLY A 146 -20.69 -22.43 -13.68
C GLY A 146 -20.01 -23.13 -12.48
N LYS A 147 -18.76 -22.80 -12.15
CA LYS A 147 -18.11 -23.22 -10.89
C LYS A 147 -18.63 -22.39 -9.73
N ARG A 148 -18.56 -22.91 -8.52
CA ARG A 148 -18.89 -22.17 -7.29
C ARG A 148 -17.63 -21.53 -6.72
N ALA A 149 -17.54 -20.21 -6.77
CA ALA A 149 -16.44 -19.45 -6.19
C ALA A 149 -16.81 -18.98 -4.77
N GLY A 150 -16.09 -19.47 -3.76
CA GLY A 150 -16.27 -19.03 -2.38
C GLY A 150 -15.49 -17.75 -2.09
N GLY A 151 -16.08 -16.80 -1.37
CA GLY A 151 -15.36 -15.59 -0.97
C GLY A 151 -16.23 -14.51 -0.33
N ALA A 152 -15.60 -13.37 -0.02
CA ALA A 152 -16.30 -12.17 0.43
C ALA A 152 -16.90 -11.42 -0.77
N ALA A 153 -18.18 -11.05 -0.66
CA ALA A 153 -19.00 -10.59 -1.78
C ALA A 153 -18.47 -9.34 -2.50
N THR A 154 -17.87 -8.42 -1.77
CA THR A 154 -17.47 -7.10 -2.28
C THR A 154 -16.00 -7.02 -2.66
N THR A 155 -15.30 -8.15 -2.76
CA THR A 155 -13.88 -8.18 -3.12
C THR A 155 -13.69 -8.13 -4.63
N ILE A 156 -12.55 -7.59 -5.06
CA ILE A 156 -12.08 -7.67 -6.46
C ILE A 156 -12.08 -9.11 -6.98
N TYR A 157 -11.67 -10.06 -6.15
CA TYR A 157 -11.58 -11.47 -6.49
C TYR A 157 -12.93 -12.13 -6.75
N MET A 158 -13.97 -11.76 -5.98
CA MET A 158 -15.34 -12.21 -6.28
C MET A 158 -15.80 -11.65 -7.62
N GLN A 159 -15.55 -10.36 -7.89
CA GLN A 159 -15.91 -9.73 -9.17
C GLN A 159 -15.21 -10.38 -10.36
N ILE A 160 -13.92 -10.72 -10.23
CA ILE A 160 -13.17 -11.47 -11.25
C ILE A 160 -13.78 -12.86 -11.44
N SER A 161 -14.13 -13.57 -10.36
CA SER A 161 -14.78 -14.88 -10.48
C SER A 161 -16.11 -14.81 -11.24
N GLU A 162 -16.94 -13.80 -10.94
CA GLU A 162 -18.23 -13.57 -11.59
C GLU A 162 -18.06 -13.11 -13.05
N HIS A 163 -17.00 -12.34 -13.35
CA HIS A 163 -16.64 -11.95 -14.72
C HIS A 163 -16.44 -13.17 -15.62
N TYR A 164 -15.74 -14.19 -15.13
CA TYR A 164 -15.54 -15.47 -15.83
C TYR A 164 -16.73 -16.45 -15.67
N GLY A 165 -17.85 -16.00 -15.12
CA GLY A 165 -19.10 -16.77 -15.08
C GLY A 165 -19.23 -17.76 -13.92
N ALA A 166 -18.43 -17.63 -12.86
CA ALA A 166 -18.63 -18.40 -11.63
C ALA A 166 -19.92 -17.98 -10.90
N GLU A 167 -20.51 -18.93 -10.18
CA GLU A 167 -21.56 -18.68 -9.20
C GLU A 167 -20.92 -18.32 -7.85
N GLY A 168 -21.02 -17.06 -7.44
CA GLY A 168 -20.51 -16.60 -6.14
C GLY A 168 -21.22 -17.26 -4.95
N VAL A 169 -20.44 -17.86 -4.05
CA VAL A 169 -20.87 -18.36 -2.74
C VAL A 169 -20.29 -17.44 -1.68
N THR A 170 -21.15 -16.56 -1.18
CA THR A 170 -20.73 -15.50 -0.24
C THR A 170 -20.70 -16.01 1.20
N TYR A 171 -19.67 -15.59 1.93
CA TYR A 171 -19.52 -15.90 3.34
C TYR A 171 -19.62 -14.62 4.18
N GLU A 172 -20.22 -14.75 5.35
CA GLU A 172 -20.26 -13.69 6.36
C GLU A 172 -19.35 -14.08 7.53
N ASN A 173 -18.21 -13.39 7.67
CA ASN A 173 -17.32 -13.47 8.83
C ASN A 173 -16.97 -14.91 9.26
N VAL A 174 -16.40 -15.69 8.34
CA VAL A 174 -15.88 -17.03 8.61
C VAL A 174 -14.35 -17.03 8.58
N THR A 175 -13.76 -18.04 9.21
CA THR A 175 -12.32 -18.29 9.25
C THR A 175 -11.83 -18.98 7.96
N ASN A 176 -10.53 -18.87 7.68
CA ASN A 176 -9.91 -19.46 6.49
C ASN A 176 -10.17 -20.98 6.37
N ASP A 177 -10.18 -21.72 7.47
CA ASP A 177 -10.47 -23.16 7.47
C ASP A 177 -11.87 -23.48 6.91
N THR A 178 -12.85 -22.59 7.09
CA THR A 178 -14.19 -22.80 6.52
C THR A 178 -14.16 -22.73 5.00
N TYR A 179 -13.46 -21.75 4.42
CA TYR A 179 -13.30 -21.62 2.98
C TYR A 179 -12.58 -22.83 2.39
N LEU A 180 -11.43 -23.19 2.96
CA LEU A 180 -10.60 -24.30 2.46
C LEU A 180 -11.32 -25.65 2.57
N ARG A 181 -12.02 -25.91 3.69
CA ARG A 181 -12.83 -27.13 3.84
C ARG A 181 -13.99 -27.18 2.86
N ASP A 182 -14.59 -26.05 2.52
CA ASP A 182 -15.66 -26.04 1.54
C ASP A 182 -15.16 -26.37 0.14
N VAL A 183 -13.93 -25.99 -0.22
CA VAL A 183 -13.26 -26.43 -1.45
C VAL A 183 -12.97 -27.94 -1.40
N GLU A 184 -12.30 -28.42 -0.34
CA GLU A 184 -11.98 -29.84 -0.10
C GLU A 184 -13.22 -30.74 -0.24
N ASN A 185 -14.33 -30.33 0.39
CA ASN A 185 -15.58 -31.11 0.40
C ASN A 185 -16.45 -30.90 -0.85
N GLY A 186 -16.01 -30.09 -1.81
CA GLY A 186 -16.75 -29.77 -3.02
C GLY A 186 -18.06 -29.01 -2.74
N ARG A 187 -18.13 -28.25 -1.66
CA ARG A 187 -19.23 -27.30 -1.37
C ARG A 187 -19.04 -25.99 -2.13
N THR A 188 -17.80 -25.58 -2.32
CA THR A 188 -17.33 -24.66 -3.36
C THR A 188 -16.33 -25.40 -4.24
N ASP A 189 -16.06 -24.86 -5.42
CA ASP A 189 -15.07 -25.43 -6.34
C ASP A 189 -13.74 -24.67 -6.25
N THR A 190 -13.76 -23.39 -5.90
CA THR A 190 -12.55 -22.59 -5.81
C THR A 190 -12.73 -21.42 -4.84
N VAL A 191 -11.63 -20.83 -4.40
CA VAL A 191 -11.58 -19.55 -3.69
C VAL A 191 -10.51 -18.70 -4.38
N LEU A 192 -10.93 -17.58 -4.97
CA LEU A 192 -10.05 -16.59 -5.61
C LEU A 192 -9.61 -15.55 -4.56
N ASN A 193 -8.32 -15.21 -4.54
CA ASN A 193 -7.73 -14.25 -3.60
C ASN A 193 -6.27 -13.93 -3.99
N ASP A 194 -5.65 -13.01 -3.25
CA ASP A 194 -4.21 -12.70 -3.32
C ASP A 194 -3.35 -13.97 -3.12
N TYR A 195 -2.34 -14.15 -3.97
CA TYR A 195 -1.45 -15.31 -3.95
C TYR A 195 -0.77 -15.53 -2.59
N TYR A 196 -0.15 -14.49 -2.02
CA TYR A 196 0.59 -14.64 -0.77
C TYR A 196 -0.36 -14.91 0.40
N LEU A 197 -1.55 -14.30 0.42
CA LEU A 197 -2.55 -14.64 1.44
C LEU A 197 -3.03 -16.09 1.33
N GLN A 198 -3.19 -16.62 0.12
CA GLN A 198 -3.58 -18.01 -0.05
C GLN A 198 -2.47 -18.98 0.34
N THR A 199 -1.22 -18.71 -0.02
CA THR A 199 -0.08 -19.56 0.39
C THR A 199 -0.01 -19.66 1.90
N LEU A 200 -0.08 -18.55 2.63
CA LEU A 200 -0.15 -18.53 4.10
C LEU A 200 -1.32 -19.35 4.64
N ALA A 201 -2.51 -19.24 4.03
CA ALA A 201 -3.70 -19.96 4.48
C ALA A 201 -3.57 -21.49 4.27
N VAL A 202 -3.05 -21.92 3.13
CA VAL A 202 -2.84 -23.33 2.79
C VAL A 202 -1.74 -23.94 3.66
N GLU A 203 -0.62 -23.23 3.85
CA GLU A 203 0.49 -23.69 4.70
C GLU A 203 0.11 -23.80 6.18
N ALA A 204 -0.75 -22.91 6.67
CA ALA A 204 -1.23 -22.94 8.04
C ALA A 204 -2.18 -24.12 8.35
N LEU A 205 -2.77 -24.74 7.31
CA LEU A 205 -3.80 -25.78 7.43
C LEU A 205 -3.47 -27.00 6.54
N PRO A 206 -2.30 -27.64 6.72
CA PRO A 206 -1.79 -28.69 5.82
C PRO A 206 -2.60 -29.99 5.87
N GLU A 207 -3.57 -30.10 6.78
CA GLU A 207 -4.48 -31.24 6.87
C GLU A 207 -5.73 -31.13 6.00
N ILE A 208 -5.92 -30.01 5.29
CA ILE A 208 -7.03 -29.81 4.36
C ILE A 208 -6.50 -30.09 2.94
N ASP A 209 -7.11 -31.04 2.22
CA ASP A 209 -6.62 -31.52 0.92
C ASP A 209 -6.94 -30.52 -0.23
N VAL A 210 -6.29 -29.36 -0.19
CA VAL A 210 -6.39 -28.27 -1.17
C VAL A 210 -5.01 -27.75 -1.56
N THR A 211 -4.92 -27.08 -2.71
CA THR A 211 -3.68 -26.50 -3.22
C THR A 211 -3.93 -25.18 -3.94
N ILE A 212 -2.88 -24.37 -4.09
CA ILE A 212 -2.90 -23.23 -5.01
C ILE A 212 -2.84 -23.77 -6.43
N HIS A 213 -3.70 -23.26 -7.32
CA HIS A 213 -3.65 -23.66 -8.71
C HIS A 213 -2.26 -23.33 -9.31
N PRO A 214 -1.55 -24.30 -9.90
CA PRO A 214 -0.14 -24.12 -10.25
C PRO A 214 0.08 -23.20 -11.47
N ASP A 215 -0.95 -23.04 -12.31
CA ASP A 215 -0.82 -22.39 -13.62
C ASP A 215 -1.78 -21.19 -13.81
N ILE A 216 -2.58 -20.81 -12.79
CA ILE A 216 -3.55 -19.71 -12.93
C ILE A 216 -3.19 -18.57 -11.98
N PHE A 217 -2.65 -17.52 -12.58
CA PHE A 217 -2.28 -16.27 -11.94
C PHE A 217 -2.86 -15.13 -12.76
N TYR A 218 -3.45 -14.14 -12.11
CA TYR A 218 -4.19 -13.07 -12.79
C TYR A 218 -4.08 -11.78 -12.00
N HIS A 219 -4.54 -10.67 -12.57
CA HIS A 219 -4.62 -9.38 -11.86
C HIS A 219 -3.30 -8.99 -11.15
N PRO A 220 -2.19 -8.80 -11.89
CA PRO A 220 -0.97 -8.26 -11.31
C PRO A 220 -1.25 -6.89 -10.68
N ASN A 221 -0.73 -6.68 -9.48
CA ASN A 221 -0.91 -5.46 -8.70
C ASN A 221 0.35 -5.17 -7.86
N ASN A 222 0.45 -3.94 -7.38
CA ASN A 222 1.54 -3.52 -6.50
C ASN A 222 1.05 -2.45 -5.53
N GLN A 223 1.70 -2.38 -4.36
CA GLN A 223 1.33 -1.51 -3.25
C GLN A 223 2.47 -0.57 -2.88
N ALA A 224 2.10 0.65 -2.54
CA ALA A 224 3.00 1.74 -2.18
C ALA A 224 2.38 2.63 -1.09
N MET A 225 3.22 3.45 -0.45
CA MET A 225 2.76 4.49 0.48
C MET A 225 2.02 5.55 -0.33
N ILE A 226 0.85 5.98 0.14
CA ILE A 226 0.05 7.04 -0.50
C ILE A 226 0.07 8.32 0.35
N MET A 227 0.23 9.47 -0.30
CA MET A 227 0.32 10.78 0.37
C MET A 227 -0.32 11.89 -0.48
N ASP A 228 -0.38 13.10 0.08
CA ASP A 228 -0.94 14.26 -0.62
C ASP A 228 -0.15 14.55 -1.90
N GLN A 229 -0.85 14.96 -2.97
CA GLN A 229 -0.22 15.20 -4.26
C GLN A 229 0.83 16.32 -4.27
N GLU A 230 0.81 17.21 -3.26
CA GLU A 230 1.78 18.29 -3.13
C GLU A 230 3.06 17.85 -2.39
N ASN A 231 3.05 16.70 -1.70
CA ASN A 231 4.14 16.19 -0.85
C ASN A 231 5.28 15.50 -1.63
N THR A 232 5.72 16.11 -2.72
CA THR A 232 6.78 15.56 -3.60
C THR A 232 8.12 15.33 -2.90
N GLU A 233 8.52 16.22 -1.99
CA GLU A 233 9.79 16.09 -1.26
C GLU A 233 9.76 14.94 -0.24
N LEU A 234 8.64 14.76 0.48
CA LEU A 234 8.42 13.61 1.36
C LEU A 234 8.51 12.29 0.56
N ARG A 235 7.84 12.22 -0.60
CA ARG A 235 7.92 11.05 -1.49
C ARG A 235 9.37 10.75 -1.88
N ASP A 236 10.12 11.77 -2.31
CA ASP A 236 11.49 11.57 -2.80
C ASP A 236 12.41 11.05 -1.69
N ASN A 237 12.29 11.58 -0.47
CA ASN A 237 13.04 11.08 0.69
C ASN A 237 12.65 9.64 1.07
N LEU A 238 11.35 9.31 1.03
CA LEU A 238 10.88 7.94 1.27
C LEU A 238 11.36 6.97 0.19
N ASN A 239 11.39 7.39 -1.08
CA ASN A 239 11.91 6.57 -2.17
C ASN A 239 13.41 6.32 -2.03
N GLU A 240 14.18 7.31 -1.56
CA GLU A 240 15.60 7.12 -1.24
C GLU A 240 15.76 6.08 -0.12
N ALA A 241 15.00 6.19 0.98
CA ALA A 241 15.02 5.21 2.06
C ALA A 241 14.60 3.80 1.59
N LEU A 242 13.53 3.67 0.82
CA LEU A 242 13.09 2.40 0.23
C LEU A 242 14.17 1.80 -0.67
N THR A 243 14.81 2.61 -1.51
CA THR A 243 15.93 2.16 -2.36
C THR A 243 17.05 1.57 -1.52
N GLU A 244 17.46 2.25 -0.44
CA GLU A 244 18.50 1.72 0.46
C GLU A 244 18.07 0.42 1.15
N MET A 245 16.79 0.31 1.55
CA MET A 245 16.23 -0.91 2.16
C MET A 245 16.18 -2.10 1.18
N HIS A 246 15.98 -1.86 -0.11
CA HIS A 246 16.13 -2.87 -1.15
C HIS A 246 17.61 -3.25 -1.35
N GLU A 247 18.51 -2.26 -1.40
CA GLU A 247 19.94 -2.49 -1.64
C GLU A 247 20.64 -3.29 -0.53
N ASP A 248 20.24 -3.08 0.73
CA ASP A 248 20.81 -3.79 1.88
C ASP A 248 20.04 -5.05 2.31
N GLY A 249 18.87 -5.29 1.72
CA GLY A 249 18.06 -6.49 1.93
C GLY A 249 17.08 -6.40 3.11
N THR A 250 16.99 -5.26 3.79
CA THR A 250 16.05 -5.06 4.91
C THR A 250 14.61 -5.36 4.50
N ILE A 251 14.17 -4.93 3.32
CA ILE A 251 12.79 -5.14 2.88
C ILE A 251 12.50 -6.62 2.54
N THR A 252 13.48 -7.34 1.98
CA THR A 252 13.42 -8.79 1.79
C THR A 252 13.29 -9.51 3.12
N GLU A 253 14.11 -9.16 4.13
CA GLU A 253 14.03 -9.77 5.47
C GLU A 253 12.66 -9.56 6.13
N LEU A 254 12.10 -8.34 6.02
CA LEU A 254 10.75 -8.04 6.48
C LEU A 254 9.70 -8.85 5.72
N SER A 255 9.82 -8.94 4.40
CA SER A 255 8.91 -9.74 3.59
C SER A 255 8.91 -11.21 4.01
N GLU A 256 10.10 -11.82 4.09
CA GLU A 256 10.26 -13.21 4.49
C GLU A 256 9.66 -13.47 5.88
N GLN A 257 9.81 -12.53 6.81
CA GLN A 257 9.23 -12.62 8.16
C GLN A 257 7.69 -12.71 8.12
N PHE A 258 7.02 -11.89 7.31
CA PHE A 258 5.55 -11.77 7.32
C PHE A 258 4.84 -12.68 6.30
N PHE A 259 5.52 -13.10 5.24
CA PHE A 259 4.96 -13.89 4.14
C PHE A 259 5.52 -15.32 4.05
N GLY A 260 5.90 -15.90 5.19
CA GLY A 260 6.26 -17.33 5.28
C GLY A 260 7.57 -17.67 4.57
N GLY A 261 8.52 -16.74 4.52
CA GLY A 261 9.80 -16.90 3.83
C GLY A 261 9.77 -16.52 2.35
N GLN A 262 8.70 -15.88 1.88
CA GLN A 262 8.60 -15.36 0.51
C GLN A 262 9.03 -13.89 0.46
N ASP A 263 9.69 -13.50 -0.63
CA ASP A 263 10.02 -12.11 -0.94
C ASP A 263 8.95 -11.53 -1.88
N VAL A 264 8.09 -10.67 -1.33
CA VAL A 264 7.02 -9.96 -2.03
C VAL A 264 7.46 -8.61 -2.54
N SER A 265 8.69 -8.19 -2.23
CA SER A 265 9.21 -6.86 -2.57
C SER A 265 9.73 -6.75 -3.99
N GLU A 266 9.84 -7.87 -4.70
CA GLU A 266 10.31 -7.96 -6.07
C GLU A 266 9.16 -8.30 -7.03
N GLU A 267 9.25 -7.81 -8.26
CA GLU A 267 8.30 -8.20 -9.31
C GLU A 267 8.31 -9.72 -9.52
N PRO A 268 7.14 -10.38 -9.52
CA PRO A 268 7.08 -11.83 -9.62
C PRO A 268 7.44 -12.31 -11.03
N ASP A 269 8.33 -13.30 -11.13
CA ASP A 269 8.66 -14.00 -12.39
C ASP A 269 7.63 -15.10 -12.68
N VAL A 270 6.41 -14.67 -13.05
CA VAL A 270 5.26 -15.56 -13.35
C VAL A 270 4.61 -15.21 -14.70
N GLU A 271 4.03 -16.22 -15.34
CA GLU A 271 3.20 -16.03 -16.55
C GLU A 271 1.74 -15.82 -16.13
N PHE A 272 1.20 -14.64 -16.40
CA PHE A 272 -0.20 -14.33 -16.11
C PHE A 272 -1.13 -14.94 -17.15
N SER A 273 -2.26 -15.49 -16.67
CA SER A 273 -3.30 -16.13 -17.47
C SER A 273 -4.15 -15.13 -18.27
N ASP A 274 -4.11 -13.86 -17.89
CA ASP A 274 -4.66 -12.74 -18.63
C ASP A 274 -3.77 -11.49 -18.45
N ASP A 275 -3.93 -10.53 -19.36
CA ASP A 275 -3.33 -9.19 -19.24
C ASP A 275 -4.37 -8.17 -18.70
N GLU A 276 -5.48 -8.64 -18.12
CA GLU A 276 -6.58 -7.76 -17.72
C GLU A 276 -6.33 -7.15 -16.34
N THR A 277 -6.05 -5.85 -16.32
CA THR A 277 -6.08 -5.08 -15.08
C THR A 277 -7.52 -4.74 -14.74
N PHE A 278 -8.09 -5.53 -13.83
CA PHE A 278 -9.40 -5.27 -13.28
C PHE A 278 -9.38 -4.07 -12.32
N THR A 279 -9.96 -2.95 -12.75
CA THR A 279 -10.24 -1.80 -11.87
C THR A 279 -11.75 -1.76 -11.67
N PHE A 280 -12.22 -2.22 -10.50
CA PHE A 280 -13.63 -2.11 -10.16
C PHE A 280 -13.80 -1.08 -9.04
N GLU A 281 -14.82 -0.22 -9.20
CA GLU A 281 -15.18 0.88 -8.28
C GLU A 281 -15.74 0.39 -6.94
#